data_AF-A0A561W1I1-F1
#
_entry.id   AF-A0A561W1I1-F1
#
_cell.length_a   1.000
_cell.length_b   1.000
_cell.length_c   1.000
_cell.angle_alpha   90.00
_cell.angle_beta   90.00
_cell.angle_gamma   90.00
#
_symmetry.space_group_name_H-M   'P 1'
#
loop_
_entity.id
_entity.type
_entity.pdbx_description
1 polymer ?
#
loop_
_entity_poly.entity_id
_entity_poly.type
_entity_poly.pdbx_seq_one_letter_code
_entity_poly.pdbx_strand_id
1 'polypeptide(L)'
;MSQTDSVDEWNVAEDDGVLDASDTLDDDRVGDPLDTGIVAEDHWTAANRFGTTPAEERAGESLEQHLAQEVPDVDPYAEDGDDEDELTRRGYEAEARAGRLVAYDEGVREDDEAESVAWDAGIDAGAASAEEAAIHVIEDPDGPGDGPLR
;
A
#
# COMPACT_ATOMS: atom_id res chain seq x y z
N MET A 1 -61.62 6.36 16.85
CA MET A 1 -61.54 5.18 15.97
C MET A 1 -61.96 5.69 14.59
N SER A 2 -61.13 5.82 13.56
CA SER A 2 -59.79 5.31 13.29
C SER A 2 -59.14 6.26 12.27
N GLN A 3 -57.85 6.53 12.39
CA GLN A 3 -57.04 7.07 11.30
C GLN A 3 -55.64 6.49 11.45
N THR A 4 -55.51 5.24 11.05
CA THR A 4 -54.24 4.51 10.91
C THR A 4 -54.46 3.54 9.75
N ASP A 5 -54.50 4.08 8.54
CA ASP A 5 -54.66 3.33 7.29
C ASP A 5 -53.78 3.99 6.21
N SER A 6 -52.56 4.38 6.59
CA SER A 6 -51.66 5.10 5.68
C SER A 6 -50.19 4.82 5.92
N VAL A 7 -49.86 3.83 6.76
CA VAL A 7 -48.47 3.46 7.08
C VAL A 7 -48.08 2.11 6.48
N ASP A 8 -49.05 1.28 6.13
CA ASP A 8 -48.83 -0.02 5.49
C ASP A 8 -48.60 0.08 3.97
N GLU A 9 -49.07 1.15 3.31
CA GLU A 9 -48.90 1.34 1.85
C GLU A 9 -47.46 1.70 1.45
N TRP A 10 -46.69 2.32 2.35
CA TRP A 10 -45.29 2.72 2.11
C TRP A 10 -44.25 1.69 2.58
N ASN A 11 -44.70 0.53 3.10
CA ASN A 11 -43.84 -0.57 3.54
C ASN A 11 -44.09 -1.84 2.70
N VAL A 12 -44.56 -1.70 1.47
CA VAL A 12 -44.29 -2.74 0.47
C VAL A 12 -42.81 -2.64 0.17
N ALA A 13 -42.05 -3.69 0.48
CA ALA A 13 -40.75 -3.88 -0.10
C ALA A 13 -40.95 -4.01 -1.62
N GLU A 14 -40.99 -2.87 -2.33
CA GLU A 14 -40.97 -2.81 -3.80
C GLU A 14 -39.59 -3.22 -4.34
N ASP A 15 -38.66 -3.57 -3.46
CA ASP A 15 -37.26 -3.90 -3.71
C ASP A 15 -36.93 -5.33 -3.25
N ASP A 16 -37.63 -6.33 -3.84
CA ASP A 16 -37.23 -7.76 -3.80
C ASP A 16 -36.39 -8.13 -5.04
N GLY A 17 -36.09 -7.15 -5.89
CA GLY A 17 -35.41 -7.32 -7.17
C GLY A 17 -33.89 -7.16 -7.09
N VAL A 18 -33.24 -7.29 -8.25
CA VAL A 18 -31.83 -6.90 -8.40
C VAL A 18 -31.78 -5.38 -8.43
N LEU A 19 -30.89 -4.78 -7.63
CA LEU A 19 -30.69 -3.33 -7.57
C LEU A 19 -30.29 -2.79 -8.94
N ASP A 20 -30.98 -1.76 -9.41
CA ASP A 20 -30.68 -1.12 -10.68
C ASP A 20 -29.76 0.11 -10.53
N ALA A 21 -29.47 0.79 -11.64
CA ALA A 21 -28.61 1.97 -11.63
C ALA A 21 -29.23 3.16 -10.86
N SER A 22 -30.56 3.22 -10.75
CA SER A 22 -31.23 4.23 -9.94
C SER A 22 -31.12 3.96 -8.44
N ASP A 23 -31.00 2.69 -8.05
CA ASP A 23 -30.76 2.27 -6.66
C ASP A 23 -29.29 2.40 -6.25
N THR A 24 -28.37 1.96 -7.10
CA THR A 24 -26.93 1.89 -6.79
C THR A 24 -26.16 3.17 -7.14
N LEU A 25 -26.72 4.02 -8.00
CA LEU A 25 -26.02 5.14 -8.65
C LEU A 25 -24.75 4.72 -9.41
N ASP A 26 -24.61 3.43 -9.71
CA ASP A 26 -23.56 2.89 -10.56
C ASP A 26 -24.11 2.84 -12.00
N ASP A 27 -23.49 3.61 -12.90
CA ASP A 27 -23.88 3.66 -14.31
C ASP A 27 -23.28 2.46 -15.03
N ASP A 28 -23.84 1.30 -14.75
CA ASP A 28 -23.47 0.05 -15.41
C ASP A 28 -23.70 0.18 -16.92
N ARG A 29 -22.88 -0.49 -17.74
CA ARG A 29 -22.83 -0.26 -19.20
C ARG A 29 -24.09 -0.71 -19.97
N VAL A 30 -25.14 -1.17 -19.28
CA VAL A 30 -26.38 -1.71 -19.82
C VAL A 30 -27.59 -1.19 -19.04
N GLY A 31 -28.75 -1.11 -19.70
CA GLY A 31 -29.97 -0.55 -19.08
C GLY A 31 -30.69 -1.50 -18.11
N ASP A 32 -30.57 -2.82 -18.31
CA ASP A 32 -31.10 -3.85 -17.41
C ASP A 32 -29.91 -4.64 -16.83
N PRO A 33 -29.73 -4.73 -15.50
CA PRO A 33 -28.66 -5.53 -14.90
C PRO A 33 -28.70 -7.00 -15.34
N LEU A 34 -29.87 -7.53 -15.71
CA LEU A 34 -30.05 -8.90 -16.21
C LEU A 34 -29.53 -9.11 -17.64
N ASP A 35 -29.25 -8.04 -18.38
CA ASP A 35 -28.64 -8.12 -19.71
C ASP A 35 -27.11 -8.33 -19.66
N THR A 36 -26.51 -8.25 -18.46
CA THR A 36 -25.09 -8.56 -18.29
C THR A 36 -24.83 -10.06 -18.48
N GLY A 37 -23.95 -10.40 -19.44
CA GLY A 37 -23.50 -11.76 -19.67
C GLY A 37 -22.08 -11.98 -19.16
N ILE A 38 -21.83 -13.12 -18.50
CA ILE A 38 -20.47 -13.58 -18.22
C ILE A 38 -20.03 -14.54 -19.33
N VAL A 39 -18.90 -14.24 -19.96
CA VAL A 39 -18.22 -15.16 -20.86
C VAL A 39 -17.19 -15.93 -20.04
N ALA A 40 -17.42 -17.22 -19.84
CA ALA A 40 -16.42 -18.09 -19.24
C ALA A 40 -15.22 -18.25 -20.19
N GLU A 41 -14.04 -18.54 -19.64
CA GLU A 41 -12.85 -18.80 -20.44
C GLU A 41 -13.04 -20.04 -21.34
N ASP A 42 -12.39 -20.04 -22.50
CA ASP A 42 -12.45 -21.14 -23.47
C ASP A 42 -11.81 -22.45 -22.96
N HIS A 43 -11.18 -22.42 -21.79
CA HIS A 43 -10.43 -23.55 -21.24
C HIS A 43 -10.63 -23.67 -19.73
N TRP A 44 -10.42 -24.88 -19.21
CA TRP A 44 -10.47 -25.14 -17.77
C TRP A 44 -9.29 -24.48 -17.08
N THR A 45 -9.56 -23.50 -16.22
CA THR A 45 -8.60 -22.94 -15.28
C THR A 45 -8.80 -23.53 -13.90
N ALA A 46 -7.71 -23.72 -13.15
CA ALA A 46 -7.66 -24.20 -11.76
C ALA A 46 -8.10 -25.65 -11.45
N ALA A 47 -8.55 -26.46 -12.41
CA ALA A 47 -8.96 -27.86 -12.16
C ALA A 47 -7.89 -28.74 -11.47
N ASN A 48 -6.61 -28.41 -11.67
CA ASN A 48 -5.45 -29.10 -11.08
C ASN A 48 -4.66 -28.19 -10.12
N ARG A 49 -5.27 -27.12 -9.60
CA ARG A 49 -4.62 -26.28 -8.58
C ARG A 49 -4.55 -27.05 -7.25
N PHE A 50 -3.59 -26.68 -6.41
CA PHE A 50 -3.58 -27.07 -5.01
C PHE A 50 -4.88 -26.62 -4.31
N GLY A 51 -5.35 -27.37 -3.31
CA GLY A 51 -6.59 -27.09 -2.58
C GLY A 51 -7.85 -27.75 -3.19
N THR A 52 -7.70 -28.59 -4.21
CA THR A 52 -8.84 -29.31 -4.80
C THR A 52 -9.19 -30.58 -4.02
N THR A 53 -8.31 -31.05 -3.13
CA THR A 53 -8.57 -32.20 -2.26
C THR A 53 -8.70 -31.82 -0.78
N PRO A 54 -9.48 -32.57 0.03
CA PRO A 54 -9.62 -32.30 1.47
C PRO A 54 -8.31 -32.39 2.27
N ALA A 55 -7.28 -33.05 1.71
CA ALA A 55 -5.96 -33.15 2.35
C ALA A 55 -5.14 -31.88 2.13
N GLU A 56 -5.18 -31.33 0.91
CA GLU A 56 -4.51 -30.08 0.55
C GLU A 56 -5.13 -28.88 1.27
N GLU A 57 -6.46 -28.80 1.32
CA GLU A 57 -7.18 -27.76 2.08
C GLU A 57 -6.75 -27.71 3.56
N ARG A 58 -6.51 -28.89 4.17
CA ARG A 58 -6.01 -28.98 5.56
C ARG A 58 -4.53 -28.63 5.70
N ALA A 59 -3.74 -28.90 4.68
CA ALA A 59 -2.31 -28.59 4.68
C ALA A 59 -2.06 -27.09 4.46
N GLY A 60 -2.91 -26.44 3.66
CA GLY A 60 -2.70 -25.09 3.17
C GLY A 60 -1.58 -25.03 2.12
N GLU A 61 -1.62 -23.98 1.31
CA GLU A 61 -0.53 -23.68 0.38
C GLU A 61 0.69 -23.14 1.12
N SER A 62 1.88 -23.50 0.65
CA SER A 62 3.13 -22.90 1.12
C SER A 62 3.33 -21.51 0.52
N LEU A 63 4.14 -20.68 1.20
CA LEU A 63 4.51 -19.35 0.69
C LEU A 63 5.15 -19.43 -0.71
N GLU A 64 5.99 -20.44 -0.95
CA GLU A 64 6.65 -20.65 -2.24
C GLU A 64 5.64 -20.97 -3.36
N GLN A 65 4.59 -21.73 -3.04
CA GLN A 65 3.51 -22.01 -3.98
C GLN A 65 2.67 -20.77 -4.29
N HIS A 66 2.42 -19.91 -3.31
CA HIS A 66 1.76 -18.62 -3.53
C HIS A 66 2.61 -17.72 -4.44
N LEU A 67 3.91 -17.58 -4.14
CA LEU A 67 4.83 -16.78 -4.95
C LEU A 67 4.94 -17.30 -6.39
N ALA A 68 4.88 -18.61 -6.61
CA ALA A 68 4.90 -19.19 -7.95
C ALA A 68 3.62 -18.92 -8.77
N GLN A 69 2.51 -18.58 -8.11
CA GLN A 69 1.25 -18.21 -8.75
C GLN A 69 1.14 -16.71 -9.03
N GLU A 70 1.94 -15.89 -8.38
CA GLU A 70 1.95 -14.44 -8.60
C GLU A 70 2.50 -14.12 -10.00
N VAL A 71 1.82 -13.19 -10.66
CA VAL A 71 2.28 -12.57 -11.91
C VAL A 71 2.76 -11.17 -11.53
N PRO A 72 3.99 -10.76 -11.90
CA PRO A 72 4.46 -9.41 -11.63
C PRO A 72 3.50 -8.38 -12.23
N ASP A 73 3.19 -7.35 -11.45
CA ASP A 73 2.38 -6.24 -11.95
C ASP A 73 3.09 -5.56 -13.12
N VAL A 74 2.31 -5.17 -14.13
CA VAL A 74 2.81 -4.34 -15.23
C VAL A 74 2.88 -2.91 -14.72
N ASP A 75 4.09 -2.36 -14.59
CA ASP A 75 4.26 -0.95 -14.30
C ASP A 75 3.86 -0.12 -15.53
N PRO A 76 2.78 0.68 -15.47
CA PRO A 76 2.32 1.48 -16.60
C PRO A 76 3.26 2.65 -16.94
N TYR A 77 4.27 2.91 -16.10
CA TYR A 77 5.27 3.97 -16.27
C TYR A 77 6.69 3.43 -16.50
N ALA A 78 6.87 2.11 -16.62
CA ALA A 78 8.18 1.56 -16.97
C ALA A 78 8.59 2.06 -18.36
N GLU A 79 9.59 2.94 -18.41
CA GLU A 79 10.25 3.33 -19.65
C GLU A 79 11.04 2.11 -20.18
N ASP A 80 10.93 1.82 -21.49
CA ASP A 80 11.68 0.75 -22.15
C ASP A 80 13.17 0.95 -21.82
N GLY A 81 13.71 0.04 -20.99
CA GLY A 81 14.94 0.27 -20.24
C GLY A 81 16.07 0.90 -21.03
N ASP A 82 16.28 2.20 -20.82
CA ASP A 82 17.49 2.92 -21.20
C ASP A 82 17.57 4.25 -20.44
N ASP A 83 17.38 4.23 -19.12
CA ASP A 83 17.56 5.42 -18.30
C ASP A 83 18.34 5.10 -17.03
N GLU A 84 19.64 5.42 -17.04
CA GLU A 84 20.27 5.92 -15.83
C GLU A 84 19.30 6.96 -15.25
N ASP A 85 18.74 6.69 -14.07
CA ASP A 85 17.72 7.52 -13.42
C ASP A 85 18.01 9.01 -13.67
N GLU A 86 17.06 9.73 -14.25
CA GLU A 86 17.20 11.18 -14.49
C GLU A 86 17.63 11.93 -13.22
N LEU A 87 17.29 11.38 -12.05
CA LEU A 87 17.71 11.83 -10.73
C LEU A 87 19.23 11.74 -10.53
N THR A 88 19.85 10.60 -10.89
CA THR A 88 21.29 10.41 -10.85
C THR A 88 21.98 11.34 -11.84
N ARG A 89 21.42 11.52 -13.04
CA ARG A 89 21.97 12.39 -14.10
C ARG A 89 21.92 13.88 -13.74
N ARG A 90 20.92 14.32 -12.95
CA ARG A 90 20.83 15.70 -12.45
C ARG A 90 21.72 15.98 -11.24
N GLY A 91 22.48 14.99 -10.76
CA GLY A 91 23.35 15.14 -9.59
C GLY A 91 22.58 15.19 -8.27
N TYR A 92 21.34 14.71 -8.23
CA TYR A 92 20.70 14.34 -6.97
C TYR A 92 21.23 12.97 -6.57
N GLU A 93 22.53 12.89 -6.28
CA GLU A 93 22.97 11.88 -5.33
C GLU A 93 22.11 12.11 -4.09
N ALA A 94 21.51 11.04 -3.55
CA ALA A 94 20.85 11.12 -2.27
C ALA A 94 21.88 11.65 -1.29
N GLU A 95 21.84 12.95 -0.99
CA GLU A 95 22.70 13.56 0.02
C GLU A 95 22.67 12.64 1.24
N ALA A 96 23.85 12.29 1.75
CA ALA A 96 23.97 11.39 2.87
C ALA A 96 23.20 11.99 4.05
N ARG A 97 21.99 11.48 4.25
CA ARG A 97 21.06 11.92 5.28
C ARG A 97 21.17 10.98 6.46
N ALA A 98 21.02 11.53 7.66
CA ALA A 98 20.82 10.70 8.83
C ALA A 98 19.52 9.90 8.66
N GLY A 99 19.56 8.62 9.06
CA GLY A 99 18.36 7.81 9.21
C GLY A 99 17.60 8.14 10.49
N ARG A 100 16.87 7.15 11.01
CA ARG A 100 16.13 7.28 12.27
C ARG A 100 17.09 7.32 13.45
N LEU A 101 17.04 8.38 14.27
CA LEU A 101 17.93 8.53 15.43
C LEU A 101 17.30 7.93 16.68
N VAL A 102 17.99 6.96 17.28
CA VAL A 102 17.53 6.27 18.50
C VAL A 102 18.46 6.64 19.65
N ALA A 103 17.88 7.14 20.74
CA ALA A 103 18.62 7.41 21.97
C ALA A 103 19.32 6.13 22.47
N TYR A 104 20.43 6.28 23.19
CA TYR A 104 21.21 5.13 23.66
C TYR A 104 20.39 4.16 24.53
N ASP A 105 19.47 4.71 25.32
CA ASP A 105 18.56 3.98 26.20
C ASP A 105 17.28 3.47 25.49
N GLU A 106 17.19 3.68 24.17
CA GLU A 106 16.04 3.39 23.30
C GLU A 106 14.77 4.22 23.62
N GLY A 107 14.88 5.24 24.48
CA GLY A 107 13.75 6.07 24.92
C GLY A 107 12.75 5.34 25.82
N VAL A 108 13.16 4.22 26.42
CA VAL A 108 12.29 3.37 27.26
C VAL A 108 12.83 3.16 28.67
N ARG A 109 14.05 3.62 28.98
CA ARG A 109 14.68 3.46 30.30
C ARG A 109 14.86 4.82 30.96
N GLU A 110 15.50 4.83 32.13
CA GLU A 110 15.93 6.07 32.75
C GLU A 110 17.14 6.61 31.97
N ASP A 111 17.12 7.91 31.69
CA ASP A 111 18.18 8.59 30.95
C ASP A 111 19.32 8.96 31.91
N ASP A 112 20.41 8.19 31.82
CA ASP A 112 21.66 8.44 32.55
C ASP A 112 22.66 9.28 31.72
N GLU A 113 22.30 9.64 30.48
CA GLU A 113 23.18 10.30 29.52
C GLU A 113 23.01 11.83 29.63
N ALA A 114 24.04 12.51 30.14
CA ALA A 114 24.00 13.97 30.29
C ALA A 114 24.08 14.72 28.93
N GLU A 115 24.49 14.03 27.87
CA GLU A 115 24.67 14.56 26.52
C GLU A 115 23.62 13.99 25.58
N SER A 116 23.14 14.79 24.63
CA SER A 116 22.17 14.34 23.62
C SER A 116 22.88 13.51 22.55
N VAL A 117 23.07 12.22 22.84
CA VAL A 117 23.70 11.24 21.95
C VAL A 117 22.68 10.20 21.47
N ALA A 118 22.80 9.79 20.21
CA ALA A 118 21.92 8.82 19.57
C ALA A 118 22.70 8.02 18.52
N TRP A 119 22.18 6.86 18.13
CA TRP A 119 22.70 6.05 17.03
C TRP A 119 21.70 6.00 15.87
N ASP A 120 22.22 5.97 14.64
CA ASP A 120 21.40 5.86 13.43
C ASP A 120 20.96 4.41 13.23
N ALA A 121 19.65 4.17 13.31
CA ALA A 121 19.02 2.87 13.13
C ALA A 121 18.64 2.55 11.67
N GLY A 122 19.05 3.40 10.72
CA GLY A 122 18.82 3.25 9.30
C GLY A 122 17.63 4.06 8.78
N ILE A 123 17.43 3.98 7.46
CA ILE A 123 16.41 4.76 6.73
C ILE A 123 15.01 4.30 7.13
N ASP A 124 14.19 5.24 7.64
CA ASP A 124 12.80 4.98 8.03
C ASP A 124 11.80 5.02 6.85
N ALA A 125 12.17 4.46 5.70
CA ALA A 125 11.33 4.39 4.48
C ALA A 125 10.60 5.70 4.08
N GLY A 126 11.13 6.87 4.45
CA GLY A 126 10.53 8.18 4.16
C GLY A 126 9.70 8.79 5.29
N ALA A 127 9.56 8.13 6.44
CA ALA A 127 8.86 8.62 7.62
C ALA A 127 9.75 9.40 8.60
N ALA A 128 10.87 9.98 8.13
CA ALA A 128 11.73 10.82 8.94
C ALA A 128 10.94 11.99 9.53
N SER A 129 11.11 12.24 10.83
CA SER A 129 10.55 13.43 11.46
C SER A 129 11.15 14.71 10.86
N ALA A 130 10.48 15.86 11.07
CA ALA A 130 11.01 17.14 10.60
C ALA A 130 12.38 17.47 11.20
N GLU A 131 12.66 16.99 12.41
CA GLU A 131 13.94 17.17 13.09
C GLU A 131 15.02 16.30 12.44
N GLU A 132 14.73 15.02 12.18
CA GLU A 132 15.65 14.11 11.47
C GLU A 132 15.94 14.57 10.04
N ALA A 133 14.92 15.08 9.33
CA ALA A 133 15.09 15.66 7.99
C ALA A 133 15.94 16.94 7.98
N ALA A 134 16.10 17.61 9.11
CA ALA A 134 16.95 18.79 9.24
C ALA A 134 18.41 18.45 9.62
N ILE A 135 18.72 17.20 9.98
CA ILE A 135 20.07 16.73 10.29
C ILE A 135 20.82 16.36 9.01
N HIS A 136 22.07 16.80 8.91
CA HIS A 136 22.96 16.52 7.79
C HIS A 136 24.20 15.76 8.29
N VAL A 137 24.66 14.78 7.53
CA VAL A 137 25.86 14.01 7.88
C VAL A 137 27.10 14.81 7.46
N ILE A 138 28.06 14.97 8.38
CA ILE A 138 29.35 15.60 8.13
C ILE A 138 30.43 14.51 8.19
N GLU A 139 31.15 14.30 7.09
CA GLU A 139 32.18 13.26 6.99
C GLU A 139 33.41 13.55 7.87
N ASP A 140 33.76 14.83 8.03
CA ASP A 140 34.86 15.30 8.87
C ASP A 140 34.35 16.33 9.90
N PRO A 141 34.01 15.92 11.13
CA PRO A 141 33.44 16.83 12.14
C PRO A 141 34.43 17.91 12.59
N ASP A 142 35.73 17.69 12.40
CA ASP A 142 36.80 18.63 12.74
C ASP A 142 37.36 19.36 11.50
N GLY A 143 36.78 19.09 10.32
CA GLY A 143 37.18 19.66 9.04
C GLY A 143 36.73 21.12 8.84
N PRO A 144 37.24 21.80 7.81
CA PRO A 144 36.69 23.09 7.40
C PRO A 144 35.28 22.83 6.83
N GLY A 145 34.26 22.97 7.68
CA GLY A 145 32.88 22.65 7.31
C GLY A 145 32.40 23.37 6.04
N ASP A 146 31.42 22.77 5.35
CA ASP A 146 30.83 23.24 4.08
C ASP A 146 29.92 24.49 4.22
N GLY A 147 30.19 25.31 5.24
CA GLY A 147 29.54 26.60 5.41
C GLY A 147 30.07 27.62 4.40
N PRO A 148 29.33 28.70 4.10
CA PRO A 148 29.79 29.72 3.16
C PRO A 148 31.18 30.24 3.58
N LEU A 149 32.10 30.25 2.62
CA LEU A 149 33.45 30.80 2.81
C LEU A 149 33.33 32.22 3.39
N ARG A 150 33.94 32.44 4.57
CA ARG A 150 34.08 33.78 5.16
C ARG A 150 35.13 34.61 4.43
#